data_AF-A0A7J3XBJ4-F1
#
_entry.id   AF-A0A7J3XBJ4-F1
#
_cell.length_a   1.000
_cell.length_b   1.000
_cell.length_c   1.000
_cell.angle_alpha   90.00
_cell.angle_beta   90.00
_cell.angle_gamma   90.00
#
_symmetry.space_group_name_H-M   'P 1'
#
loop_
_entity.id
_entity.type
_entity.pdbx_description
1 polymer ?
#
loop_
_entity_poly.entity_id
_entity_poly.type
_entity_poly.pdbx_seq_one_letter_code
_entity_poly.pdbx_strand_id
1 'polypeptide(L)' 'MKLCVELIGNLGRSTEGEVCVEFEGCVDVAESVSRVLRALGVALDLEELLVTSEEGEPLGAGTTTCQVGRVRVARLYRGG' A
#
# COMPACT_ATOMS: atom_id res chain seq x y z
N MET A 1 6.16 3.61 14.71
CA MET A 1 5.00 2.92 14.10
C MET A 1 5.45 2.18 12.87
N LYS A 2 4.86 1.03 12.54
CA LYS A 2 5.28 0.20 11.41
C LYS A 2 4.09 -0.08 10.51
N LEU A 3 4.24 0.17 9.21
CA LEU A 3 3.26 -0.23 8.20
C LEU A 3 3.92 -1.25 7.27
N CYS A 4 3.31 -2.42 7.14
CA CYS A 4 3.69 -3.40 6.15
C CYS A 4 2.76 -3.34 4.94
N VAL A 5 3.35 -3.23 3.76
CA VAL A 5 2.65 -3.15 2.49
C VAL A 5 2.91 -4.43 1.72
N GLU A 6 1.85 -5.21 1.51
CA GLU A 6 1.89 -6.41 0.67
C GLU A 6 1.42 -6.04 -0.74
N LEU A 7 2.30 -6.18 -1.73
CA LEU A 7 1.93 -5.99 -3.12
C LEU A 7 1.30 -7.28 -3.66
N ILE A 8 0.06 -7.21 -4.14
CA ILE A 8 -0.68 -8.37 -4.64
C ILE A 8 -0.93 -8.29 -6.14
N GLY A 9 -1.14 -9.46 -6.76
CA GLY A 9 -1.37 -9.58 -8.21
C GLY A 9 -0.11 -9.27 -9.02
N ASN A 10 -0.26 -8.49 -10.10
CA ASN A 10 0.87 -8.15 -10.98
C ASN A 10 1.90 -7.22 -10.33
N LEU A 11 1.57 -6.56 -9.21
CA LEU A 11 2.52 -5.73 -8.45
C LEU A 11 3.47 -6.57 -7.58
N GLY A 12 2.97 -7.67 -7.00
CA GLY A 12 3.76 -8.60 -6.20
C GLY A 12 4.75 -9.42 -7.01
N ARG A 13 4.67 -9.39 -8.35
CA ARG A 13 5.56 -10.18 -9.20
C ARG A 13 7.01 -9.69 -9.19
N SER A 14 7.23 -8.43 -8.84
CA SER A 14 8.57 -7.81 -8.76
C SER A 14 9.11 -7.73 -7.34
N THR A 15 8.31 -8.08 -6.33
CA THR A 15 8.66 -7.91 -4.92
C THR A 15 8.32 -9.19 -4.19
N GLU A 16 9.31 -9.96 -3.77
CA GLU A 16 9.10 -11.18 -2.99
C GLU A 16 8.65 -10.82 -1.56
N GLY A 17 7.35 -10.57 -1.38
CA GLY A 17 6.70 -10.47 -0.08
C GLY A 17 6.18 -9.08 0.33
N GLU A 18 6.10 -8.87 1.64
CA GLU A 18 5.67 -7.61 2.27
C GLU A 18 6.86 -6.67 2.51
N VAL A 19 6.67 -5.38 2.22
CA VAL A 19 7.66 -4.34 2.50
C VAL A 19 7.17 -3.52 3.68
N CYS A 20 7.95 -3.51 4.76
CA CYS A 20 7.60 -2.76 5.96
C CYS A 20 8.43 -1.50 6.10
N VAL A 21 7.76 -0.40 6.46
CA VAL A 21 8.39 0.90 6.70
C VAL A 21 8.05 1.39 8.09
N GLU A 22 9.04 1.97 8.76
CA GLU A 22 8.90 2.55 10.09
C GLU A 22 8.73 4.08 10.01
N PHE A 23 7.88 4.62 10.89
CA PHE A 23 7.53 6.03 10.96
C PHE A 23 7.62 6.53 12.40
N GLU A 24 8.09 7.77 12.56
CA GLU A 24 8.15 8.51 13.83
C GLU A 24 6.80 9.14 14.24
N GLY A 25 5.68 8.58 13.79
CA GLY A 25 4.33 9.08 14.09
C GLY A 25 3.23 8.40 13.29
N CYS A 26 2.00 8.87 13.47
CA CYS A 26 0.86 8.49 12.64
C CYS A 26 0.97 9.20 11.29
N VAL A 27 1.03 8.43 10.21
CA VAL A 27 1.10 8.95 8.85
C VAL A 27 -0.04 8.35 8.05
N ASP A 28 -0.53 9.06 7.03
CA ASP A 28 -1.52 8.49 6.11
C ASP A 28 -0.99 7.24 5.42
N VAL A 29 -1.85 6.23 5.34
CA VAL A 29 -1.55 4.98 4.65
C VAL A 29 -1.28 5.24 3.16
N ALA A 30 -2.06 6.12 2.53
CA ALA A 30 -1.87 6.46 1.11
C ALA A 30 -0.49 7.05 0.83
N GLU A 31 -0.03 7.97 1.68
CA GLU A 31 1.32 8.54 1.55
C GLU A 31 2.39 7.48 1.79
N SER A 32 2.20 6.63 2.81
CA SER A 32 3.11 5.54 3.15
C SER A 32 3.25 4.54 1.99
N VAL A 33 2.13 4.15 1.38
CA VAL A 33 2.11 3.27 0.19
C VAL A 33 2.81 3.94 -0.98
N SER A 34 2.58 5.24 -1.23
CA SER A 34 3.28 5.97 -2.30
C SER A 34 4.80 5.96 -2.10
N ARG A 35 5.28 6.14 -0.86
CA ARG A 35 6.71 6.04 -0.53
C ARG A 35 7.27 4.64 -0.79
N VAL A 36 6.55 3.59 -0.38
CA VAL A 36 6.96 2.19 -0.64
C VAL A 36 7.10 1.94 -2.13
N LEU A 37 6.09 2.31 -2.92
CA LEU A 37 6.11 2.07 -4.37
C LEU A 37 7.24 2.82 -5.06
N ARG A 38 7.48 4.08 -4.68
CA ARG A 38 8.63 4.85 -5.18
C ARG A 38 9.97 4.20 -4.81
N ALA A 39 10.11 3.69 -3.59
CA ALA A 39 11.31 2.98 -3.15
C ALA A 39 11.55 1.68 -3.93
N LEU A 40 10.48 1.02 -4.37
CA LEU A 40 10.52 -0.17 -5.22
C LEU A 40 10.68 0.16 -6.72
N GLY A 41 10.76 1.44 -7.10
CA GLY A 41 10.83 1.86 -8.50
C GLY A 41 9.53 1.63 -9.28
N VAL A 42 8.40 1.44 -8.58
CA VAL A 42 7.09 1.26 -9.19
C VAL A 42 6.46 2.63 -9.44
N ALA A 43 6.48 3.06 -10.70
CA ALA A 43 5.81 4.28 -11.15
C ALA A 43 4.32 4.01 -11.40
N LEU A 44 3.52 4.09 -10.33
CA LEU A 44 2.06 4.03 -10.40
C LEU A 44 1.44 5.19 -9.61
N ASP A 45 0.38 5.76 -10.16
CA ASP A 45 -0.44 6.74 -9.47
C ASP A 45 -1.33 6.06 -8.42
N LEU A 46 -1.57 6.74 -7.29
CA LEU A 46 -2.44 6.24 -6.22
C LEU A 46 -3.87 5.97 -6.72
N GLU A 47 -4.32 6.68 -7.76
CA GLU A 47 -5.63 6.49 -8.38
C GLU A 47 -5.74 5.17 -9.18
N GLU A 48 -4.61 4.59 -9.58
CA GLU A 48 -4.55 3.26 -10.22
C GLU A 48 -4.41 2.13 -9.20
N LEU A 49 -4.45 2.43 -7.91
CA LEU A 49 -4.21 1.47 -6.84
C LEU A 49 -5.45 1.29 -5.98
N LEU A 50 -5.69 0.05 -5.61
CA LEU A 50 -6.63 -0.32 -4.57
C LEU A 50 -5.83 -0.69 -3.33
N VAL A 51 -6.03 0.10 -2.26
CA VAL A 51 -5.45 -0.17 -0.95
C VAL A 51 -6.52 -0.78 -0.06
N THR A 52 -6.26 -1.97 0.47
CA THR A 52 -7.17 -2.69 1.35
C THR A 52 -6.52 -3.07 2.67
N SER A 53 -7.33 -3.38 3.67
CA SER A 53 -6.89 -4.07 4.87
C SER A 53 -6.44 -5.50 4.55
N GLU A 54 -5.90 -6.20 5.55
CA GLU A 54 -5.59 -7.64 5.46
C GLU A 54 -6.82 -8.50 5.18
N GLU A 55 -8.01 -8.02 5.54
CA GLU A 55 -9.30 -8.68 5.31
C GLU A 55 -9.87 -8.39 3.90
N GLY A 56 -9.20 -7.53 3.13
CA GLY A 56 -9.62 -7.16 1.77
C GLY A 56 -10.62 -6.02 1.71
N GLU A 57 -10.89 -5.34 2.83
CA GLU A 57 -11.79 -4.18 2.85
C GLU A 57 -11.04 -2.92 2.38
N PRO A 58 -11.62 -2.11 1.47
CA PRO A 58 -10.98 -0.89 1.00
C PRO A 58 -10.79 0.10 2.15
N LEU A 59 -9.57 0.65 2.26
CA LEU A 59 -9.28 1.66 3.27
C LEU A 59 -9.70 3.04 2.76
N GLY A 60 -10.44 3.76 3.60
CA GLY A 60 -10.88 5.12 3.30
C GLY A 60 -9.74 6.13 3.33
N ALA A 61 -9.94 7.26 2.63
CA ALA A 61 -9.08 8.43 2.74
C ALA A 61 -9.02 8.92 4.20
N GLY A 62 -7.80 9.15 4.70
CA GLY A 62 -7.54 9.51 6.10
C GLY A 62 -7.26 8.34 7.05
N THR A 63 -7.21 7.11 6.54
CA THR A 63 -6.71 5.97 7.33
C THR A 63 -5.22 6.15 7.59
N THR A 64 -4.80 6.05 8.84
CA THR A 64 -3.41 6.24 9.26
C THR A 64 -2.73 4.94 9.70
N THR A 65 -1.40 4.93 9.70
CA THR A 65 -0.54 3.84 10.22
C THR A 65 -0.74 3.54 11.70
N CYS A 66 -1.48 4.39 12.43
CA CYS A 66 -1.87 4.15 13.81
C CYS A 66 -3.14 3.30 13.96
N GLN A 67 -3.94 3.21 12.90
CA GLN A 67 -5.16 2.40 12.87
C GLN A 67 -4.92 1.04 12.23
N VAL A 68 -3.97 0.95 11.31
CA VAL A 68 -3.63 -0.27 10.58
C VAL A 68 -2.12 -0.48 10.50
N GLY A 69 -1.68 -1.71 10.81
CA GLY A 69 -0.27 -2.09 10.77
C GLY A 69 0.14 -2.83 9.49
N ARG A 70 -0.83 -3.38 8.74
CA ARG A 70 -0.59 -4.04 7.46
C ARG A 70 -1.71 -3.73 6.47
N VAL A 71 -1.32 -3.54 5.21
CA VAL A 71 -2.23 -3.25 4.10
C VAL A 71 -1.81 -4.02 2.86
N ARG A 72 -2.79 -4.29 2.00
CA ARG A 72 -2.59 -4.91 0.69
C ARG A 72 -2.80 -3.88 -0.39
N VAL A 73 -1.95 -3.92 -1.41
CA VAL A 73 -2.00 -2.98 -2.54
C VAL A 73 -2.09 -3.79 -3.83
N ALA A 74 -3.20 -3.58 -4.54
CA ALA A 74 -3.43 -4.13 -5.86
C ALA A 74 -3.48 -3.01 -6.90
N ARG A 75 -3.09 -3.32 -8.14
CA ARG A 75 -3.37 -2.43 -9.26
C ARG A 75 -4.83 -2.59 -9.68
N LEU A 76 -5.55 -1.48 -9.81
CA LEU A 76 -6.88 -1.45 -10.40
C LEU A 76 -6.76 -1.76 -11.90
N TYR A 77 -7.34 -2.88 -12.33
CA TYR A 77 -7.50 -3.15 -13.76
C TYR A 77 -8.66 -2.31 -14.29
N ARG A 78 -8.36 -1.22 -14.99
CA ARG A 78 -9.33 -0.59 -15.89
C ARG A 78 -9.36 -1.43 -17.17
N GLY A 79 -10.18 -2.48 -17.19
CA GLY A 79 -10.46 -3.23 -18.40
C GLY A 79 -11.08 -2.30 -19.45
N GLY A 80 -10.49 -2.26 -20.64
CA GLY A 80 -11.03 -1.61 -21.83
C GLY A 80 -11.77 -2.59 -22.72
#